data_AF-A0A9N9ELH9-F1
#
_entry.id   AF-A0A9N9ELH9-F1
#
_cell.length_a   1.000
_cell.length_b   1.000
_cell.length_c   1.000
_cell.angle_alpha   90.00
_cell.angle_beta   90.00
_cell.angle_gamma   90.00
#
_symmetry.space_group_name_H-M   'P 1'
#
loop_
_entity.id
_entity.type
_entity.pdbx_description
1 polymer ?
#
loop_
_entity_poly.entity_id
_entity_poly.type
_entity_poly.pdbx_seq_one_letter_code
_entity_poly.pdbx_strand_id
1 'polypeptide(L)'
;DLIDQLAKDIYKDSIFVKEYLQYKKEENIHQMITDEEILKFLKEPEEDIEEEVEVPIIGNYETLAALEKIIMYVKQKAEKIQFQKDQIRAIKKLRKAIEREEFCSKQ
;
A
#
# COMPACT_ATOMS: atom_id res chain seq x y z
N ASP A 1 -29.45 -12.51 -29.34
CA ASP A 1 -28.14 -13.16 -29.25
C ASP A 1 -27.31 -12.47 -28.18
N LEU A 2 -26.55 -13.22 -27.37
CA LEU A 2 -25.71 -12.64 -26.31
C LEU A 2 -24.63 -11.71 -26.89
N ILE A 3 -24.22 -12.03 -28.12
CA ILE A 3 -23.25 -11.27 -28.94
C ILE A 3 -23.81 -9.89 -29.31
N ASP A 4 -25.09 -9.79 -29.69
CA ASP A 4 -25.71 -8.49 -30.04
C ASP A 4 -25.91 -7.58 -28.83
N GLN A 5 -26.11 -8.16 -27.63
CA GLN A 5 -26.20 -7.40 -26.38
C GLN A 5 -24.84 -6.89 -25.95
N LEU A 6 -23.78 -7.71 -26.05
CA LEU A 6 -22.40 -7.30 -25.78
C LEU A 6 -21.90 -6.25 -26.79
N ALA A 7 -22.24 -6.39 -28.07
CA ALA A 7 -21.82 -5.43 -29.10
C ALA A 7 -22.40 -4.03 -28.88
N LYS A 8 -23.63 -3.92 -28.34
CA LYS A 8 -24.26 -2.62 -28.03
C LYS A 8 -23.54 -1.85 -26.91
N ASP A 9 -23.01 -2.56 -25.93
CA ASP A 9 -22.32 -1.95 -24.80
C ASP A 9 -20.83 -1.70 -25.10
N ILE A 10 -20.21 -2.52 -25.96
CA ILE A 10 -18.78 -2.39 -26.33
C ILE A 10 -18.55 -1.26 -27.36
N TYR A 11 -19.45 -1.06 -28.31
CA TYR A 11 -19.29 -0.05 -29.38
C TYR A 11 -20.00 1.28 -29.10
N LYS A 12 -20.49 1.47 -27.86
CA LYS A 12 -21.27 2.65 -27.46
C LYS A 12 -20.48 3.96 -27.63
N ASP A 13 -19.15 3.87 -27.48
CA ASP A 13 -18.21 4.96 -27.70
C ASP A 13 -17.24 4.59 -28.84
N SER A 14 -17.78 4.43 -30.05
CA SER A 14 -16.95 4.30 -31.25
C SER A 14 -16.13 5.59 -31.43
N ILE A 15 -14.80 5.47 -31.41
CA ILE A 15 -13.86 6.58 -31.60
C ILE A 15 -14.22 7.33 -32.88
N PHE A 16 -14.47 8.63 -32.79
CA PHE A 16 -14.74 9.45 -33.96
C PHE A 16 -13.48 9.52 -34.84
N VAL A 17 -13.65 9.60 -36.16
CA VAL A 17 -12.53 9.69 -37.12
C VAL A 17 -11.52 10.80 -36.75
N LYS A 18 -12.00 11.91 -36.15
CA LYS A 18 -11.15 12.99 -35.66
C LYS A 18 -10.30 12.59 -34.45
N GLU A 19 -10.89 11.87 -33.51
CA GLU A 19 -10.19 11.34 -32.32
C GLU A 19 -9.15 10.29 -32.73
N TYR A 20 -9.46 9.44 -33.73
CA TYR A 20 -8.50 8.49 -34.29
C TYR A 20 -7.32 9.19 -34.98
N LEU A 21 -7.59 10.22 -35.78
CA LEU A 21 -6.53 11.00 -36.44
C LEU A 21 -5.67 11.78 -35.43
N GLN A 22 -6.26 12.22 -34.32
CA GLN A 22 -5.54 12.84 -33.21
C GLN A 22 -4.64 11.82 -32.51
N TYR A 23 -5.19 10.66 -32.14
CA TYR A 23 -4.43 9.58 -31.50
C TYR A 23 -3.24 9.14 -32.36
N LYS A 24 -3.45 8.94 -33.66
CA LYS A 24 -2.37 8.57 -34.60
C LYS A 24 -1.29 9.66 -34.71
N LYS A 25 -1.66 10.94 -34.57
CA LYS A 25 -0.67 12.03 -34.52
C LYS A 25 0.09 12.03 -33.21
N GLU A 26 -0.58 11.81 -32.08
CA GLU A 26 0.03 11.74 -30.75
C GLU A 26 0.94 10.51 -30.57
N GLU A 27 0.60 9.39 -31.20
CA GLU A 27 1.43 8.18 -31.28
C GLU A 27 2.72 8.43 -32.08
N ASN A 28 2.66 9.23 -33.14
CA ASN A 28 3.86 9.69 -33.86
C ASN A 28 4.70 10.70 -33.06
N ILE A 29 4.15 11.29 -32.00
CA ILE A 29 4.85 12.24 -31.12
C ILE A 29 5.42 11.54 -29.88
N HIS A 30 4.94 10.34 -29.53
CA HIS A 30 5.53 9.53 -28.47
C HIS A 30 6.94 9.12 -28.88
N GLN A 31 7.93 9.71 -28.20
CA GLN A 31 9.32 9.28 -28.29
C GLN A 31 9.37 7.81 -27.88
N MET A 32 9.83 6.94 -28.79
CA MET A 32 10.09 5.54 -28.46
C MET A 32 11.09 5.51 -27.31
N ILE A 33 10.77 4.76 -26.27
CA ILE A 33 11.69 4.52 -25.15
C ILE A 33 12.97 3.93 -25.74
N THR A 34 14.10 4.53 -25.38
CA THR A 34 15.41 4.12 -25.88
C THR A 34 15.90 2.86 -25.17
N ASP A 35 16.77 2.10 -25.82
CA ASP A 35 17.37 0.88 -25.22
C ASP A 35 18.06 1.18 -23.88
N GLU A 36 18.66 2.36 -23.72
CA GLU A 36 19.28 2.80 -22.47
C GLU A 36 18.26 2.98 -21.33
N GLU A 37 17.07 3.49 -21.65
CA GLU A 37 15.98 3.63 -20.68
C GLU A 37 15.42 2.25 -20.31
N ILE A 38 15.25 1.35 -21.29
CA ILE A 38 14.85 -0.04 -21.06
C ILE A 38 15.87 -0.74 -20.13
N LEU A 39 17.17 -0.55 -20.36
CA LEU A 39 18.23 -1.14 -19.53
C LEU A 39 18.24 -0.57 -18.10
N LYS A 40 17.83 0.68 -17.89
CA LYS A 40 17.66 1.24 -16.53
C LYS A 40 16.50 0.59 -15.78
N PHE A 41 15.40 0.25 -16.45
CA PHE A 41 14.28 -0.48 -15.82
C PHE A 41 14.61 -1.94 -15.50
N LEU A 42 15.54 -2.55 -16.26
CA LEU A 42 15.96 -3.94 -16.06
C LEU A 42 17.07 -4.11 -15.02
N LYS A 43 17.74 -3.02 -14.61
CA LYS A 43 18.63 -3.07 -13.46
C LYS A 43 17.78 -3.22 -12.22
N GLU A 44 17.83 -4.40 -11.61
CA GLU A 44 17.42 -4.58 -10.22
C GLU A 44 18.14 -3.50 -9.38
N PRO A 45 17.47 -2.86 -8.41
CA PRO A 45 18.18 -2.03 -7.46
C PRO A 45 19.30 -2.91 -6.89
N GLU A 46 20.55 -2.45 -7.02
CA GLU A 46 21.69 -3.06 -6.34
C GLU A 46 21.22 -3.32 -4.91
N GLU A 47 21.28 -4.58 -4.47
CA GLU A 47 20.81 -5.03 -3.16
C GLU A 47 21.04 -3.90 -2.16
N ASP A 48 19.93 -3.31 -1.71
CA ASP A 48 19.96 -2.34 -0.64
C ASP A 48 20.78 -3.03 0.44
N ILE A 49 22.01 -2.55 0.65
CA ILE A 49 22.73 -2.81 1.88
C ILE A 49 21.68 -2.46 2.91
N GLU A 50 21.16 -3.46 3.62
CA GLU A 50 20.25 -3.25 4.72
C GLU A 50 21.04 -2.35 5.69
N GLU A 51 20.97 -1.04 5.47
CA GLU A 51 21.34 -0.04 6.45
C GLU A 51 20.53 -0.50 7.64
N GLU A 52 21.24 -0.91 8.69
CA GLU A 52 20.66 -1.19 9.99
C GLU A 52 19.78 0.01 10.28
N VAL A 53 18.49 -0.10 10.00
CA VAL A 53 17.57 1.02 10.12
C VAL A 53 17.60 1.29 11.60
N GLU A 54 18.30 2.34 12.01
CA GLU A 54 18.41 2.72 13.41
C GLU A 54 16.98 2.94 13.88
N VAL A 55 16.41 1.92 14.53
CA VAL A 55 15.04 1.96 14.96
C VAL A 55 15.01 3.04 16.03
N PRO A 56 14.27 4.14 15.83
CA PRO A 56 14.27 5.22 16.80
C PRO A 56 13.83 4.64 18.13
N ILE A 57 14.66 4.85 19.15
CA ILE A 57 14.35 4.41 20.51
C ILE A 57 13.17 5.24 21.00
N ILE A 58 11.98 4.68 20.92
CA ILE A 58 10.74 5.29 21.40
C ILE A 58 10.56 5.00 22.90
N GLY A 59 10.05 5.99 23.63
CA GLY A 59 9.76 5.84 25.05
C GLY A 59 8.60 4.87 25.30
N ASN A 60 8.53 4.31 26.51
CA ASN A 60 7.42 3.43 26.89
C ASN A 60 6.05 4.12 26.79
N TYR A 61 5.95 5.40 27.16
CA TYR A 61 4.71 6.19 26.99
C TYR A 61 4.29 6.34 25.53
N GLU A 62 5.25 6.58 24.63
CA GLU A 62 4.99 6.69 23.20
C GLU A 62 4.53 5.35 22.63
N THR A 63 5.17 4.27 23.07
CA THR A 63 4.80 2.90 22.71
C THR A 63 3.39 2.56 23.18
N LEU A 64 3.01 2.95 24.41
CA LEU A 64 1.64 2.77 24.91
C LEU A 64 0.62 3.55 24.08
N ALA A 65 0.90 4.81 23.75
CA ALA A 65 0.01 5.62 22.91
C ALA A 65 -0.16 5.03 21.51
N ALA A 66 0.91 4.49 20.92
CA ALA A 66 0.86 3.80 19.63
C ALA A 66 0.00 2.53 19.70
N LEU A 67 0.21 1.68 20.72
CA LEU A 67 -0.59 0.47 20.93
C LEU A 67 -2.07 0.79 21.14
N GLU A 68 -2.40 1.89 21.83
CA GLU A 68 -3.79 2.34 21.97
C GLU A 68 -4.44 2.72 20.64
N LYS A 69 -3.71 3.45 19.78
CA LYS A 69 -4.19 3.79 18.43
C LYS A 69 -4.44 2.53 17.60
N ILE A 70 -3.54 1.55 17.66
CA ILE A 70 -3.71 0.26 16.96
C ILE A 70 -4.96 -0.47 17.48
N ILE A 71 -5.13 -0.56 18.80
CA ILE A 71 -6.31 -1.20 19.40
C ILE A 71 -7.60 -0.51 18.97
N MET A 72 -7.60 0.83 18.93
CA MET A 72 -8.75 1.62 18.50
C MET A 72 -9.06 1.37 17.01
N TYR A 73 -8.05 1.39 16.15
CA TYR A 73 -8.21 1.12 14.72
C TYR A 73 -8.80 -0.29 14.47
N VAL A 74 -8.26 -1.30 15.16
CA VAL A 74 -8.76 -2.68 15.08
C VAL A 74 -10.24 -2.75 15.46
N LYS A 75 -10.65 -2.06 16.53
CA LYS A 75 -12.06 -2.00 16.94
C LYS A 75 -12.93 -1.32 15.88
N GLN A 76 -12.50 -0.19 15.33
CA GLN A 76 -13.24 0.56 14.32
C GLN A 76 -13.37 -0.19 12.98
N LYS A 77 -12.39 -1.03 12.65
CA LYS A 77 -12.35 -1.77 11.39
C LYS A 77 -12.79 -3.23 11.53
N ALA A 78 -13.21 -3.68 12.71
CA ALA A 78 -13.55 -5.07 12.98
C ALA A 78 -14.63 -5.64 12.05
N GLU A 79 -15.54 -4.81 11.55
CA GLU A 79 -16.59 -5.20 10.60
C GLU A 79 -16.10 -5.28 9.14
N LYS A 80 -14.99 -4.58 8.81
CA LYS A 80 -14.48 -4.43 7.44
C LYS A 80 -13.22 -5.24 7.18
N ILE A 81 -12.45 -5.55 8.23
CA ILE A 81 -11.18 -6.25 8.17
C ILE A 81 -11.17 -7.33 9.25
N GLN A 82 -10.94 -8.57 8.84
CA GLN A 82 -10.85 -9.68 9.76
C GLN A 82 -9.43 -9.79 10.34
N PHE A 83 -9.25 -9.25 11.54
CA PHE A 83 -8.01 -9.42 12.29
C PHE A 83 -7.95 -10.78 12.97
N GLN A 84 -6.77 -11.43 12.93
CA GLN A 84 -6.58 -12.70 13.62
C GLN A 84 -6.65 -12.50 15.14
N LYS A 85 -7.38 -13.38 15.84
CA LYS A 85 -7.56 -13.29 17.30
C LYS A 85 -6.23 -13.30 18.05
N ASP A 86 -5.25 -14.05 17.55
CA ASP A 86 -3.92 -14.16 18.16
C ASP A 86 -3.11 -12.86 18.03
N GLN A 87 -3.23 -12.14 16.92
CA GLN A 87 -2.60 -10.83 16.74
C GLN A 87 -3.16 -9.79 17.72
N ILE A 88 -4.50 -9.73 17.85
CA ILE A 88 -5.15 -8.86 18.84
C ILE A 88 -4.70 -9.21 20.26
N ARG A 89 -4.58 -10.50 20.57
CA ARG A 89 -4.11 -10.98 21.86
C ARG A 89 -2.66 -10.59 22.11
N ALA A 90 -1.79 -10.68 21.11
CA ALA A 90 -0.39 -10.28 21.21
C ALA A 90 -0.26 -8.79 21.53
N ILE A 91 -0.98 -7.92 20.81
CA ILE A 91 -1.00 -6.46 21.05
C ILE A 91 -1.43 -6.15 22.49
N LYS A 92 -2.49 -6.81 22.98
CA LYS A 92 -2.95 -6.63 24.37
C LYS A 92 -1.93 -7.11 25.40
N LYS A 93 -1.20 -8.20 25.12
CA LYS A 93 -0.13 -8.69 26.00
C LYS A 93 1.05 -7.72 26.05
N LEU A 94 1.46 -7.19 24.90
CA LEU A 94 2.54 -6.19 24.80
C LEU A 94 2.22 -4.94 25.61
N ARG A 95 1.01 -4.38 25.43
CA ARG A 95 0.55 -3.24 26.22
C ARG A 95 0.67 -3.50 27.73
N LYS A 96 0.17 -4.65 28.20
CA LYS A 96 0.24 -5.04 29.63
C LYS A 96 1.67 -5.28 30.12
N ALA A 97 2.60 -5.66 29.25
CA ALA A 97 4.00 -5.83 29.62
C ALA A 97 4.63 -4.46 29.88
N ILE A 98 4.45 -3.52 28.96
CA ILE A 98 4.98 -2.16 29.05
C ILE A 98 4.35 -1.40 30.23
N GLU A 99 3.04 -1.53 30.45
CA GLU A 99 2.37 -0.92 31.62
C GLU A 99 2.98 -1.41 32.95
N ARG A 100 3.37 -2.69 33.03
CA ARG A 100 4.01 -3.25 34.23
C ARG A 100 5.44 -2.77 34.39
N GLU A 101 6.19 -2.71 33.30
CA GLU A 101 7.56 -2.20 33.29
C GLU A 101 7.60 -0.73 33.73
N GLU A 102 6.70 0.11 33.21
CA GLU A 102 6.56 1.51 33.63
C GLU A 102 6.17 1.65 35.10
N PHE A 103 5.27 0.79 35.59
CA PHE A 103 4.88 0.80 36.99
C PHE A 103 6.04 0.42 37.92
N CYS A 104 6.78 -0.64 37.59
CA CYS A 104 7.90 -1.12 38.40
C CYS A 104 9.13 -0.21 38.32
N SER A 105 9.35 0.48 37.19
CA SER A 105 10.46 1.43 37.04
C SER A 105 10.30 2.72 37.85
N LYS A 106 9.11 2.97 38.40
CA LYS A 106 8.76 4.17 39.16
C LYS A 106 8.59 3.95 40.66
N GLN A 107 8.88 2.74 41.16
CA GLN A 107 8.95 2.42 42.59
C GLN A 107 10.38 2.50 43.12
#